data_AF-R9GXN3-F1
#
_entry.id   AF-R9GXN3-F1
#
_cell.length_a   1.000
_cell.length_b   1.000
_cell.length_c   1.000
_cell.angle_alpha   90.00
_cell.angle_beta   90.00
_cell.angle_gamma   90.00
#
_symmetry.space_group_name_H-M   'P 1'
#
loop_
_entity.id
_entity.type
_entity.pdbx_description
1 polymer ?
#
loop_
_entity_poly.entity_id
_entity_poly.type
_entity_poly.pdbx_seq_one_letter_code
_entity_poly.pdbx_strand_id
1 'polypeptide(L)'
;MYTVSIRILGIYLLLWSKTIYLMIEKKTFKEQFGIPMEQSVEFIDIPLISDLKAFIDPFLIANNRNDKRVDEIYNQLKAFFVKLNHDFIVPDQRHEGLEFLDHLHEPNQYHLGYSGKNTGAGISATRAETIFDALRNNRFARADELTITNEAHNVLLLVTGIGQDIMSDTIANVCKNVFAEFTKEQCLIHGIPTSAFNNQYFDFKSGSWEKATFELPSYKGKSIILLPAKLISSPRSYANHYNYFIASNYISKDILSGKILNPLNKTLVRLLNDGTQVAIVKNIYKEYHKPKADLTDFVKTYSNSLNEFFDHAKDHYRGIEFIHLN
;
A
#
# COMPACT_ATOMS: atom_id res chain seq x y z
N MET A 1 61.21 13.20 13.43
CA MET A 1 59.91 13.89 13.29
C MET A 1 59.24 13.41 12.00
N TYR A 2 58.70 12.19 11.95
CA TYR A 2 57.82 11.71 10.85
C TYR A 2 56.92 10.58 11.38
N THR A 3 55.87 10.96 12.09
CA THR A 3 54.75 10.08 12.46
C THR A 3 53.47 10.68 11.91
N VAL A 4 53.42 10.84 10.58
CA VAL A 4 52.20 11.22 9.86
C VAL A 4 52.16 10.45 8.54
N SER A 5 51.89 9.14 8.57
CA SER A 5 51.49 8.42 7.34
C SER A 5 50.92 7.02 7.58
N ILE A 6 50.04 6.84 8.57
CA ILE A 6 49.30 5.55 8.69
C ILE A 6 47.80 5.80 8.93
N ARG A 7 47.42 6.87 9.63
CA ARG A 7 45.99 7.19 9.85
C ARG A 7 45.25 7.69 8.61
N ILE A 8 45.94 8.30 7.64
CA ILE A 8 45.28 8.84 6.44
C ILE A 8 44.95 7.71 5.45
N LEU A 9 45.81 6.71 5.26
CA LEU A 9 45.50 5.56 4.40
C LEU A 9 44.31 4.74 4.92
N GLY A 10 44.20 4.55 6.25
CA GLY A 10 43.09 3.82 6.85
C GLY A 10 41.73 4.52 6.67
N ILE A 11 41.70 5.86 6.74
CA ILE A 11 40.48 6.65 6.52
C ILE A 11 40.08 6.65 5.03
N TYR A 12 41.06 6.74 4.12
CA TYR A 12 40.77 6.64 2.69
C TYR A 12 40.29 5.24 2.30
N LEU A 13 40.86 4.14 2.84
CA LEU A 13 40.38 2.79 2.56
C LEU A 13 38.98 2.53 3.15
N LEU A 14 38.66 3.07 4.33
CA LEU A 14 37.34 2.97 4.95
C LEU A 14 36.29 3.86 4.27
N LEU A 15 36.67 5.03 3.74
CA LEU A 15 35.80 5.88 2.93
C LEU A 15 35.62 5.27 1.55
N TRP A 16 36.66 4.72 0.92
CA TRP A 16 36.52 3.97 -0.33
C TRP A 16 35.69 2.71 -0.12
N SER A 17 35.87 1.97 0.96
CA SER A 17 35.05 0.80 1.25
C SER A 17 33.63 1.19 1.60
N LYS A 18 33.36 2.27 2.36
CA LYS A 18 31.99 2.76 2.61
C LYS A 18 31.35 3.30 1.35
N THR A 19 32.08 4.01 0.49
CA THR A 19 31.58 4.49 -0.80
C THR A 19 31.35 3.33 -1.75
N ILE A 20 32.17 2.27 -1.74
CA ILE A 20 31.96 1.03 -2.49
C ILE A 20 30.83 0.18 -1.88
N TYR A 21 30.62 0.22 -0.55
CA TYR A 21 29.52 -0.46 0.15
C TYR A 21 28.20 0.33 0.07
N LEU A 22 28.25 1.64 -0.11
CA LEU A 22 27.13 2.52 -0.47
C LEU A 22 26.87 2.51 -1.99
N MET A 23 27.88 2.16 -2.79
CA MET A 23 27.79 1.73 -4.20
C MET A 23 27.56 0.22 -4.32
N ILE A 24 26.95 -0.42 -3.32
CA ILE A 24 26.17 -1.63 -3.60
C ILE A 24 24.99 -1.17 -4.46
N GLU A 25 25.25 -1.20 -5.77
CA GLU A 25 24.38 -1.00 -6.93
C GLU A 25 22.90 -0.74 -6.58
N LYS A 26 22.49 0.52 -6.44
CA LYS A 26 21.07 0.89 -6.59
C LYS A 26 20.72 0.98 -8.07
N LYS A 27 20.98 -0.07 -8.83
CA LYS A 27 20.65 -0.10 -10.25
C LYS A 27 19.14 0.03 -10.41
N THR A 28 18.65 1.16 -10.89
CA THR A 28 17.22 1.36 -11.13
C THR A 28 16.80 0.89 -12.51
N PHE A 29 15.50 0.80 -12.76
CA PHE A 29 14.96 0.47 -14.08
C PHE A 29 15.44 1.48 -15.12
N LYS A 30 15.31 2.78 -14.83
CA LYS A 30 15.74 3.84 -15.75
C LYS A 30 17.25 3.74 -16.03
N GLU A 31 18.07 3.53 -15.01
CA GLU A 31 19.52 3.36 -15.18
C GLU A 31 19.86 2.12 -16.03
N GLN A 32 19.19 1.00 -15.79
CA GLN A 32 19.41 -0.25 -16.51
C GLN A 32 19.07 -0.15 -17.99
N PHE A 33 18.01 0.58 -18.33
CA PHE A 33 17.49 0.65 -19.70
C PHE A 33 17.83 1.98 -20.41
N GLY A 34 18.69 2.81 -19.81
CA GLY A 34 19.21 4.02 -20.44
C GLY A 34 18.18 5.15 -20.57
N ILE A 35 17.17 5.19 -19.70
CA ILE A 35 16.23 6.32 -19.63
C ILE A 35 16.89 7.43 -18.78
N PRO A 36 17.01 8.67 -19.29
CA PRO A 36 17.59 9.78 -18.53
C PRO A 36 16.88 10.04 -17.19
N MET A 37 17.62 10.30 -16.12
CA MET A 37 17.06 10.46 -14.76
C MET A 37 16.09 11.64 -14.66
N GLU A 38 16.38 12.72 -15.36
CA GLU A 38 15.58 13.94 -15.46
C GLU A 38 14.33 13.78 -16.32
N GLN A 39 14.23 12.73 -17.14
CA GLN A 39 13.05 12.49 -17.96
C GLN A 39 11.87 12.09 -17.07
N SER A 40 10.79 12.87 -17.16
CA SER A 40 9.51 12.54 -16.55
C SER A 40 8.92 11.30 -17.22
N VAL A 41 8.50 10.33 -16.41
CA VAL A 41 7.88 9.07 -16.84
C VAL A 41 6.60 8.84 -16.05
N GLU A 42 5.69 8.02 -16.58
CA GLU A 42 4.41 7.71 -15.92
C GLU A 42 4.53 6.62 -14.84
N PHE A 43 5.66 5.91 -14.81
CA PHE A 43 5.91 4.80 -13.90
C PHE A 43 6.87 5.18 -12.78
N ILE A 44 6.79 4.45 -11.67
CA ILE A 44 7.77 4.54 -10.59
C ILE A 44 9.10 3.89 -11.00
N ASP A 45 10.20 4.63 -10.87
CA ASP A 45 11.53 4.06 -11.12
C ASP A 45 11.93 3.15 -9.97
N ILE A 46 11.91 1.84 -10.22
CA ILE A 46 12.16 0.83 -9.18
C ILE A 46 13.64 0.41 -9.16
N PRO A 47 14.22 0.18 -7.98
CA PRO A 47 15.48 -0.56 -7.86
C PRO A 47 15.31 -2.00 -8.38
N LEU A 48 16.35 -2.55 -9.01
CA LEU A 48 16.35 -3.92 -9.59
C LEU A 48 17.01 -4.97 -8.69
N ILE A 49 17.59 -4.54 -7.57
CA ILE A 49 18.37 -5.41 -6.65
C ILE A 49 17.77 -5.40 -5.24
N SER A 50 17.21 -4.28 -4.81
CA SER A 50 16.57 -4.12 -3.50
C SER A 50 15.10 -3.75 -3.67
N ASP A 51 14.32 -3.79 -2.58
CA ASP A 51 12.95 -3.28 -2.61
C ASP A 51 12.89 -1.79 -2.28
N LEU A 52 11.99 -1.10 -2.99
CA LEU A 52 11.56 0.24 -2.65
C LEU A 52 10.42 0.16 -1.63
N LYS A 53 10.56 0.91 -0.55
CA LYS A 53 9.56 0.97 0.53
C LYS A 53 8.35 1.83 0.15
N ALA A 54 7.60 1.37 -0.84
CA ALA A 54 6.41 1.99 -1.37
C ALA A 54 5.38 0.90 -1.71
N PHE A 55 4.11 1.28 -1.86
CA PHE A 55 3.00 0.33 -1.98
C PHE A 55 1.94 0.82 -2.96
N ILE A 56 1.26 -0.10 -3.64
CA ILE A 56 0.07 0.20 -4.43
C ILE A 56 -1.07 0.56 -3.47
N ASP A 57 -1.68 1.71 -3.69
CA ASP A 57 -2.69 2.27 -2.80
C ASP A 57 -4.11 2.10 -3.38
N PRO A 58 -5.00 1.32 -2.72
CA PRO A 58 -6.36 1.12 -3.20
C PRO A 58 -7.22 2.39 -3.18
N PHE A 59 -6.88 3.38 -2.35
CA PHE A 59 -7.60 4.65 -2.36
C PHE A 59 -7.18 5.51 -3.54
N LEU A 60 -5.88 5.52 -3.91
CA LEU A 60 -5.45 6.21 -5.14
C LEU A 60 -6.10 5.58 -6.37
N ILE A 61 -6.30 4.26 -6.38
CA ILE A 61 -7.08 3.58 -7.42
C ILE A 61 -8.54 4.10 -7.43
N ALA A 62 -9.21 4.09 -6.27
CA ALA A 62 -10.60 4.55 -6.17
C ALA A 62 -10.78 6.05 -6.52
N ASN A 63 -9.78 6.88 -6.26
CA ASN A 63 -9.84 8.33 -6.47
C ASN A 63 -9.47 8.77 -7.89
N ASN A 64 -8.79 7.93 -8.68
CA ASN A 64 -8.28 8.28 -10.02
C ASN A 64 -9.00 7.54 -11.15
N ARG A 65 -10.28 7.17 -10.95
CA ARG A 65 -11.09 6.40 -11.92
C ARG A 65 -11.45 7.13 -13.21
N ASN A 66 -11.15 8.42 -13.31
CA ASN A 66 -11.25 9.16 -14.57
C ASN A 66 -10.21 8.68 -15.61
N ASP A 67 -9.13 8.03 -15.16
CA ASP A 67 -8.20 7.31 -16.01
C ASP A 67 -8.76 5.91 -16.32
N LYS A 68 -8.89 5.58 -17.61
CA LYS A 68 -9.48 4.30 -18.07
C LYS A 68 -8.75 3.07 -17.52
N ARG A 69 -7.41 3.11 -17.45
CA ARG A 69 -6.61 1.99 -16.94
C ARG A 69 -6.80 1.84 -15.44
N VAL A 70 -6.91 2.95 -14.72
CA VAL A 70 -7.18 2.94 -13.28
C VAL A 70 -8.59 2.44 -12.99
N ASP A 71 -9.58 2.81 -13.80
CA ASP A 71 -10.94 2.27 -13.69
C ASP A 71 -10.99 0.76 -13.93
N GLU A 72 -10.22 0.25 -14.89
CA GLU A 72 -10.06 -1.19 -15.10
C GLU A 72 -9.47 -1.91 -13.87
N ILE A 73 -8.39 -1.37 -13.29
CA ILE A 73 -7.80 -1.88 -12.04
C ILE A 73 -8.85 -1.89 -10.93
N TYR A 74 -9.59 -0.78 -10.76
CA TYR A 74 -10.63 -0.67 -9.75
C TYR A 74 -11.72 -1.74 -9.92
N ASN A 75 -12.26 -1.89 -11.14
CA ASN A 75 -13.34 -2.83 -11.41
C ASN A 75 -12.90 -4.28 -11.21
N GLN A 76 -11.68 -4.64 -11.64
CA GLN A 76 -11.13 -5.97 -11.48
C GLN A 76 -10.87 -6.30 -10.00
N LEU A 77 -10.32 -5.35 -9.24
CA LEU A 77 -10.11 -5.48 -7.80
C LEU A 77 -11.43 -5.58 -7.03
N LYS A 78 -12.43 -4.78 -7.41
CA LYS A 78 -13.79 -4.83 -6.85
C LYS A 78 -14.43 -6.18 -7.11
N ALA A 79 -14.36 -6.70 -8.34
CA ALA A 79 -14.89 -8.01 -8.70
C ALA A 79 -14.23 -9.14 -7.89
N PHE A 80 -12.91 -9.06 -7.67
CA PHE A 80 -12.19 -10.00 -6.81
C PHE A 80 -12.74 -10.03 -5.39
N PHE A 81 -12.88 -8.88 -4.72
CA PHE A 81 -13.41 -8.83 -3.35
C PHE A 81 -14.90 -9.21 -3.28
N VAL A 82 -15.70 -8.83 -4.28
CA VAL A 82 -17.11 -9.27 -4.38
C VAL A 82 -17.18 -10.79 -4.41
N LYS A 83 -16.41 -11.42 -5.31
CA LYS A 83 -16.37 -12.88 -5.40
C LYS A 83 -15.89 -13.51 -4.11
N LEU A 84 -14.75 -13.04 -3.57
CA LEU A 84 -14.18 -13.55 -2.33
C LEU A 84 -15.19 -13.54 -1.19
N ASN A 85 -15.83 -12.38 -0.98
CA ASN A 85 -16.75 -12.21 0.12
C ASN A 85 -18.04 -13.01 -0.07
N HIS A 86 -18.64 -12.96 -1.26
CA HIS A 86 -19.93 -13.61 -1.54
C HIS A 86 -19.82 -15.13 -1.60
N ASP A 87 -18.79 -15.66 -2.27
CA ASP A 87 -18.68 -17.10 -2.55
C ASP A 87 -18.00 -17.85 -1.41
N PHE A 88 -17.13 -17.20 -0.62
CA PHE A 88 -16.30 -17.90 0.37
C PHE A 88 -16.40 -17.36 1.80
N ILE A 89 -16.36 -16.04 2.01
CA ILE A 89 -16.36 -15.47 3.37
C ILE A 89 -17.73 -15.61 4.05
N VAL A 90 -18.80 -15.15 3.38
CA VAL A 90 -20.16 -15.19 3.92
C VAL A 90 -20.68 -16.62 4.16
N PRO A 91 -20.53 -17.58 3.22
CA PRO A 91 -20.95 -18.95 3.45
C PRO A 91 -19.96 -19.77 4.30
N ASP A 92 -18.86 -19.17 4.75
CA ASP A 92 -17.79 -19.81 5.52
C ASP A 92 -17.14 -21.02 4.82
N GLN A 93 -17.01 -20.95 3.48
CA GLN A 93 -16.35 -21.97 2.66
C GLN A 93 -14.82 -21.80 2.75
N ARG A 94 -14.25 -22.13 3.91
CA ARG A 94 -12.84 -21.89 4.20
C ARG A 94 -11.90 -22.64 3.25
N HIS A 95 -12.20 -23.88 2.90
CA HIS A 95 -11.29 -24.66 2.07
C HIS A 95 -11.16 -24.06 0.66
N GLU A 96 -12.29 -23.83 -0.01
CA GLU A 96 -12.39 -23.25 -1.34
C GLU A 96 -11.90 -21.79 -1.35
N GLY A 97 -12.18 -21.04 -0.29
CA GLY A 97 -11.67 -19.68 -0.13
C GLY A 97 -10.15 -19.61 -0.01
N LEU A 98 -9.54 -20.57 0.69
CA LEU A 98 -8.07 -20.66 0.76
C LEU A 98 -7.47 -21.05 -0.58
N GLU A 99 -8.06 -21.99 -1.32
CA GLU A 99 -7.63 -22.33 -2.68
C GLU A 99 -7.72 -21.11 -3.61
N PHE A 100 -8.80 -20.33 -3.53
CA PHE A 100 -8.96 -19.11 -4.30
C PHE A 100 -7.90 -18.05 -3.95
N LEU A 101 -7.48 -17.96 -2.69
CA LEU A 101 -6.48 -17.01 -2.22
C LEU A 101 -5.03 -17.49 -2.39
N ASP A 102 -4.80 -18.79 -2.64
CA ASP A 102 -3.45 -19.37 -2.75
C ASP A 102 -2.65 -18.75 -3.92
N HIS A 103 -3.34 -18.17 -4.90
CA HIS A 103 -2.74 -17.43 -6.01
C HIS A 103 -2.13 -16.05 -5.63
N LEU A 104 -2.33 -15.58 -4.39
CA LEU A 104 -1.76 -14.33 -3.88
C LEU A 104 -0.35 -14.55 -3.33
N HIS A 105 0.63 -14.69 -4.21
CA HIS A 105 2.04 -14.81 -3.84
C HIS A 105 2.72 -13.43 -3.68
N GLU A 106 3.80 -13.36 -2.90
CA GLU A 106 4.62 -12.13 -2.85
C GLU A 106 5.25 -11.88 -4.24
N PRO A 107 4.94 -10.73 -4.89
CA PRO A 107 5.23 -10.58 -6.29
C PRO A 107 6.62 -9.95 -6.49
N ASN A 108 7.64 -10.79 -6.58
CA ASN A 108 9.06 -10.40 -6.77
C ASN A 108 9.34 -9.48 -7.98
N GLN A 109 8.40 -9.34 -8.91
CA GLN A 109 8.56 -8.59 -10.17
C GLN A 109 8.40 -7.07 -10.00
N TYR A 110 7.85 -6.62 -8.86
CA TYR A 110 7.52 -5.21 -8.61
C TYR A 110 8.56 -4.48 -7.75
N HIS A 111 9.45 -5.20 -7.05
CA HIS A 111 10.46 -4.64 -6.14
C HIS A 111 9.88 -3.60 -5.16
N LEU A 112 8.65 -3.85 -4.69
CA LEU A 112 7.96 -3.06 -3.68
C LEU A 112 7.86 -3.87 -2.40
N GLY A 113 8.04 -3.22 -1.25
CA GLY A 113 7.81 -3.87 0.04
C GLY A 113 8.68 -3.34 1.17
N TYR A 114 8.54 -3.95 2.33
CA TYR A 114 9.49 -3.74 3.43
C TYR A 114 10.78 -4.50 3.11
N SER A 115 11.87 -3.78 2.85
CA SER A 115 13.17 -4.42 2.58
C SER A 115 13.67 -5.26 3.76
N GLY A 116 13.76 -6.57 3.55
CA GLY A 116 14.60 -7.52 4.30
C GLY A 116 14.17 -7.93 5.71
N LYS A 117 13.94 -9.25 5.85
CA LYS A 117 13.89 -10.08 7.07
C LYS A 117 12.70 -9.89 8.01
N ASN A 118 11.63 -10.63 7.72
CA ASN A 118 10.85 -11.29 8.76
C ASN A 118 11.15 -12.81 8.76
N THR A 119 12.36 -13.19 9.17
CA THR A 119 12.61 -14.55 9.66
C THR A 119 12.38 -14.53 11.16
N GLY A 120 11.18 -14.94 11.59
CA GLY A 120 10.78 -14.91 12.99
C GLY A 120 9.65 -15.89 13.32
N ALA A 121 10.06 -17.12 13.68
CA ALA A 121 9.48 -18.06 14.65
C ALA A 121 7.96 -18.34 14.70
N GLY A 122 7.61 -19.62 14.52
CA GLY A 122 6.28 -20.19 14.75
C GLY A 122 5.65 -20.70 13.46
N ILE A 123 4.65 -21.58 13.54
CA ILE A 123 3.79 -21.92 12.40
C ILE A 123 3.07 -20.61 12.00
N SER A 124 3.71 -19.79 11.16
CA SER A 124 3.10 -18.54 10.70
C SER A 124 1.99 -18.92 9.74
N ALA A 125 0.77 -18.46 10.03
CA ALA A 125 -0.36 -18.63 9.12
C ALA A 125 0.04 -18.20 7.70
N THR A 126 -0.45 -18.91 6.69
CA THR A 126 -0.18 -18.52 5.31
C THR A 126 -0.83 -17.15 5.02
N ARG A 127 -0.40 -16.48 3.95
CA ARG A 127 -1.01 -15.23 3.52
C ARG A 127 -2.51 -15.41 3.20
N ALA A 128 -2.86 -16.52 2.56
CA ALA A 128 -4.24 -16.90 2.29
C ALA A 128 -5.04 -17.03 3.59
N GLU A 129 -4.51 -17.74 4.60
CA GLU A 129 -5.15 -17.86 5.91
C GLU A 129 -5.32 -16.51 6.59
N THR A 130 -4.28 -15.67 6.54
CA THR A 130 -4.33 -14.31 7.11
C THR A 130 -5.44 -13.48 6.49
N ILE A 131 -5.57 -13.47 5.15
CA ILE A 131 -6.61 -12.72 4.46
C ILE A 131 -7.99 -13.29 4.76
N PHE A 132 -8.16 -14.62 4.67
CA PHE A 132 -9.44 -15.29 4.88
C PHE A 132 -9.94 -15.05 6.30
N ASP A 133 -9.13 -15.37 7.31
CA ASP A 133 -9.53 -15.26 8.71
C ASP A 133 -9.72 -13.78 9.12
N ALA A 134 -8.95 -12.85 8.56
CA ALA A 134 -9.13 -11.42 8.80
C ALA A 134 -10.49 -10.91 8.27
N LEU A 135 -10.87 -11.31 7.05
CA LEU A 135 -12.16 -10.95 6.47
C LEU A 135 -13.31 -11.64 7.21
N ARG A 136 -13.23 -12.96 7.41
CA ARG A 136 -14.22 -13.76 8.14
C ARG A 136 -14.56 -13.20 9.52
N ASN A 137 -13.54 -12.72 10.24
CA ASN A 137 -13.72 -12.16 11.58
C ASN A 137 -14.14 -10.68 11.57
N ASN A 138 -14.20 -10.02 10.41
CA ASN A 138 -14.61 -8.62 10.32
C ASN A 138 -16.13 -8.46 10.40
N ARG A 139 -16.61 -7.52 11.21
CA ARG A 139 -18.06 -7.30 11.40
C ARG A 139 -18.77 -6.81 10.14
N PHE A 140 -18.05 -6.15 9.22
CA PHE A 140 -18.61 -5.68 7.94
C PHE A 140 -18.59 -6.73 6.83
N ALA A 141 -17.90 -7.86 7.03
CA ALA A 141 -17.90 -8.98 6.08
C ALA A 141 -19.12 -9.90 6.28
N ARG A 142 -20.29 -9.29 6.45
CA ARG A 142 -21.60 -9.93 6.62
C ARG A 142 -22.52 -9.50 5.48
N ALA A 143 -23.51 -10.34 5.15
CA ALA A 143 -24.35 -10.17 3.97
C ALA A 143 -24.97 -8.76 3.80
N ASP A 144 -25.31 -8.09 4.90
CA ASP A 144 -25.92 -6.76 4.95
C ASP A 144 -24.94 -5.59 4.78
N GLU A 145 -23.64 -5.81 5.01
CA GLU A 145 -22.60 -4.77 5.03
C GLU A 145 -21.47 -5.01 4.00
N LEU A 146 -21.57 -6.05 3.16
CA LEU A 146 -20.53 -6.45 2.20
C LEU A 146 -20.07 -5.34 1.26
N THR A 147 -20.93 -4.36 0.95
CA THR A 147 -20.54 -3.23 0.10
C THR A 147 -19.32 -2.50 0.64
N ILE A 148 -19.15 -2.48 1.97
CA ILE A 148 -17.97 -1.94 2.66
C ILE A 148 -16.74 -2.81 2.38
N THR A 149 -16.77 -4.11 2.66
CA THR A 149 -15.61 -5.01 2.49
C THR A 149 -15.36 -5.45 1.05
N ASN A 150 -16.27 -5.11 0.13
CA ASN A 150 -16.03 -5.25 -1.31
C ASN A 150 -15.14 -4.11 -1.85
N GLU A 151 -14.95 -3.02 -1.11
CA GLU A 151 -14.05 -1.93 -1.50
C GLU A 151 -12.66 -2.14 -0.89
N ALA A 152 -11.62 -2.25 -1.73
CA ALA A 152 -10.26 -2.50 -1.25
C ALA A 152 -9.72 -1.42 -0.30
N HIS A 153 -10.10 -0.15 -0.51
CA HIS A 153 -9.70 0.95 0.35
C HIS A 153 -10.36 0.87 1.74
N ASN A 154 -11.60 0.39 1.83
CA ASN A 154 -12.25 0.06 3.10
C ASN A 154 -11.58 -1.12 3.79
N VAL A 155 -11.28 -2.19 3.04
CA VAL A 155 -10.58 -3.37 3.57
C VAL A 155 -9.25 -2.94 4.18
N LEU A 156 -8.48 -2.09 3.49
CA LEU A 156 -7.22 -1.55 4.00
C LEU A 156 -7.39 -0.68 5.25
N LEU A 157 -8.53 -0.05 5.51
CA LEU A 157 -8.76 0.70 6.75
C LEU A 157 -9.27 -0.18 7.89
N LEU A 158 -10.23 -1.05 7.60
CA LEU A 158 -11.13 -1.62 8.62
C LEU A 158 -10.81 -3.08 8.96
N VAL A 159 -10.12 -3.80 8.09
CA VAL A 159 -9.87 -5.23 8.28
C VAL A 159 -8.54 -5.43 9.02
N THR A 160 -8.64 -5.82 10.29
CA THR A 160 -7.49 -6.16 11.14
C THR A 160 -6.80 -7.40 10.60
N GLY A 161 -5.47 -7.34 10.47
CA GLY A 161 -4.67 -8.40 9.85
C GLY A 161 -4.29 -8.10 8.39
N ILE A 162 -5.06 -7.29 7.67
CA ILE A 162 -4.72 -6.90 6.28
C ILE A 162 -3.96 -5.58 6.29
N GLY A 163 -2.62 -5.64 6.25
CA GLY A 163 -1.77 -4.46 6.14
C GLY A 163 -1.68 -3.89 4.71
N GLN A 164 -0.99 -2.75 4.56
CA GLN A 164 -0.71 -2.15 3.24
C GLN A 164 0.14 -3.07 2.35
N ASP A 165 1.03 -3.86 2.95
CA ASP A 165 1.85 -4.86 2.28
C ASP A 165 0.97 -5.95 1.63
N ILE A 166 0.16 -6.63 2.45
CA ILE A 166 -0.83 -7.61 1.98
C ILE A 166 -1.75 -7.02 0.92
N MET A 167 -2.27 -5.81 1.14
CA MET A 167 -3.15 -5.16 0.17
C MET A 167 -2.42 -4.85 -1.15
N SER A 168 -1.20 -4.31 -1.10
CA SER A 168 -0.40 -4.01 -2.29
C SER A 168 -0.12 -5.27 -3.09
N ASP A 169 0.24 -6.36 -2.42
CA ASP A 169 0.47 -7.66 -3.06
C ASP A 169 -0.80 -8.26 -3.64
N THR A 170 -1.94 -8.11 -2.95
CA THR A 170 -3.25 -8.49 -3.49
C THR A 170 -3.53 -7.75 -4.78
N ILE A 171 -3.35 -6.42 -4.79
CA ILE A 171 -3.59 -5.60 -5.99
C ILE A 171 -2.62 -6.01 -7.12
N ALA A 172 -1.34 -6.20 -6.82
CA ALA A 172 -0.32 -6.60 -7.79
C ALA A 172 -0.63 -7.95 -8.45
N ASN A 173 -1.12 -8.94 -7.69
CA ASN A 173 -1.50 -10.24 -8.27
C ASN A 173 -2.83 -10.20 -9.01
N VAL A 174 -3.85 -9.59 -8.41
CA VAL A 174 -5.19 -9.51 -8.98
C VAL A 174 -5.13 -8.78 -10.32
N CYS A 175 -4.49 -7.62 -10.38
CA CYS A 175 -4.44 -6.73 -11.54
C CYS A 175 -3.16 -6.90 -12.40
N LYS A 176 -2.48 -8.04 -12.31
CA LYS A 176 -1.18 -8.28 -12.97
C LYS A 176 -1.24 -8.09 -14.49
N ASN A 177 -2.32 -8.51 -15.13
CA ASN A 177 -2.58 -8.29 -16.56
C ASN A 177 -2.53 -6.80 -16.93
N VAL A 178 -3.21 -5.94 -16.16
CA VAL A 178 -3.28 -4.51 -16.45
C VAL A 178 -1.92 -3.84 -16.26
N PHE A 179 -1.17 -4.24 -15.23
CA PHE A 179 0.19 -3.74 -15.01
C PHE A 179 1.20 -4.26 -16.04
N ALA A 180 1.05 -5.50 -16.51
CA ALA A 180 1.87 -6.06 -17.56
C ALA A 180 1.65 -5.36 -18.90
N GLU A 181 0.39 -5.05 -19.25
CA GLU A 181 0.06 -4.27 -20.45
C GLU A 181 0.64 -2.85 -20.36
N PHE A 182 0.45 -2.16 -19.22
CA PHE A 182 1.10 -0.88 -18.96
C PHE A 182 2.62 -0.95 -19.13
N THR A 183 3.25 -2.00 -18.60
CA THR A 183 4.70 -2.19 -18.71
C THR A 183 5.14 -2.34 -20.16
N LYS A 184 4.42 -3.12 -20.96
CA LYS A 184 4.69 -3.30 -22.39
C LYS A 184 4.59 -1.97 -23.15
N GLU A 185 3.58 -1.16 -22.85
CA GLU A 185 3.41 0.18 -23.44
C GLU A 185 4.59 1.09 -23.10
N GLN A 186 5.03 1.12 -21.83
CA GLN A 186 6.20 1.91 -21.43
C GLN A 186 7.48 1.40 -22.13
N CYS A 187 7.65 0.08 -22.25
CA CYS A 187 8.79 -0.49 -22.97
C CYS A 187 8.80 -0.08 -24.44
N LEU A 188 7.64 -0.07 -25.10
CA LEU A 188 7.51 0.38 -26.49
C LEU A 188 7.89 1.87 -26.65
N ILE A 189 7.41 2.73 -25.74
CA ILE A 189 7.73 4.18 -25.73
C ILE A 189 9.23 4.42 -25.62
N HIS A 190 9.92 3.62 -24.80
CA HIS A 190 11.34 3.79 -24.49
C HIS A 190 12.28 2.89 -25.30
N GLY A 191 11.77 2.11 -26.26
CA GLY A 191 12.58 1.19 -27.06
C GLY A 191 13.24 0.06 -26.27
N ILE A 192 12.60 -0.38 -25.17
CA ILE A 192 13.12 -1.41 -24.27
C ILE A 192 12.73 -2.80 -24.80
N PRO A 193 13.69 -3.75 -24.93
CA PRO A 193 13.39 -5.09 -25.37
C PRO A 193 12.55 -5.84 -24.33
N THR A 194 11.59 -6.62 -24.84
CA THR A 194 10.70 -7.45 -24.03
C THR A 194 10.82 -8.92 -24.44
N SER A 195 10.36 -9.81 -23.58
CA SER A 195 10.28 -11.25 -23.86
C SER A 195 9.01 -11.82 -23.22
N ALA A 196 8.58 -12.98 -23.72
CA ALA A 196 7.41 -13.69 -23.24
C ALA A 196 7.60 -14.28 -21.84
N PHE A 197 6.74 -13.90 -20.89
CA PHE A 197 6.65 -14.49 -19.55
C PHE A 197 5.22 -14.92 -19.22
N ASN A 198 5.08 -16.16 -18.76
CA ASN A 198 3.80 -16.68 -18.28
C ASN A 198 3.49 -16.11 -16.90
N ASN A 199 2.33 -15.50 -16.75
CA ASN A 199 1.84 -14.99 -15.48
C ASN A 199 0.38 -15.38 -15.26
N GLN A 200 -0.01 -15.39 -13.99
CA GLN A 200 -1.39 -15.59 -13.56
C GLN A 200 -1.98 -14.27 -13.04
N TYR A 201 -3.26 -14.05 -13.32
CA TYR A 201 -4.03 -12.87 -12.91
C TYR A 201 -5.49 -13.27 -12.65
N PHE A 202 -6.23 -12.43 -11.95
CA PHE A 202 -7.67 -12.65 -11.75
C PHE A 202 -8.44 -12.02 -12.92
N ASP A 203 -9.16 -12.80 -13.72
CA ASP A 203 -9.99 -12.27 -14.78
C ASP A 203 -11.40 -11.97 -14.25
N PHE A 204 -11.79 -10.69 -14.25
CA PHE A 204 -13.08 -10.28 -13.68
C PHE A 204 -14.28 -10.76 -14.51
N LYS A 205 -14.08 -11.12 -15.80
CA LYS A 205 -15.17 -11.58 -16.68
C LYS A 205 -15.56 -13.01 -16.37
N SER A 206 -14.57 -13.90 -16.23
CA SER A 206 -14.77 -15.30 -15.82
C SER A 206 -14.96 -15.44 -14.31
N GLY A 207 -14.41 -14.51 -13.52
CA GLY A 207 -14.36 -14.62 -12.06
C GLY A 207 -13.37 -15.69 -11.60
N SER A 208 -12.39 -16.08 -12.41
CA SER A 208 -11.37 -17.09 -12.09
C SER A 208 -9.96 -16.55 -12.27
N TRP A 209 -9.01 -17.29 -11.72
CA TRP A 209 -7.59 -17.04 -11.98
C TRP A 209 -7.17 -17.63 -13.31
N GLU A 210 -6.75 -16.78 -14.24
CA GLU A 210 -6.36 -17.16 -15.59
C GLU A 210 -4.84 -17.04 -15.81
N LYS A 211 -4.32 -17.79 -16.78
CA LYS A 211 -2.91 -17.75 -17.18
C LYS A 211 -2.79 -17.12 -18.56
N ALA A 212 -1.85 -16.19 -18.70
CA ALA A 212 -1.52 -15.58 -19.98
C ALA A 212 -0.02 -15.30 -20.10
N THR A 213 0.43 -15.15 -21.35
CA THR A 213 1.78 -14.74 -21.69
C THR A 213 1.82 -13.24 -21.90
N PHE A 214 2.74 -12.56 -21.21
CA PHE A 214 2.96 -11.13 -21.34
C PHE A 214 4.37 -10.83 -21.83
N GLU A 215 4.49 -9.82 -22.69
CA GLU A 215 5.79 -9.29 -23.13
C GLU A 215 6.31 -8.31 -22.09
N LEU A 216 7.35 -8.71 -21.35
CA LEU A 216 7.91 -7.93 -20.24
C LEU A 216 9.41 -7.70 -20.41
N PRO A 217 9.95 -6.57 -19.92
CA PRO A 217 11.39 -6.39 -19.79
C PRO A 217 11.92 -7.33 -18.71
N SER A 218 13.23 -7.62 -18.76
CA SER A 218 13.85 -8.47 -17.75
C SER A 218 15.23 -7.99 -17.35
N TYR A 219 15.61 -8.34 -16.13
CA TYR A 219 16.95 -8.14 -15.59
C TYR A 219 17.44 -9.43 -14.94
N LYS A 220 18.63 -9.90 -15.34
CA LYS A 220 19.21 -11.19 -14.89
C LYS A 220 18.22 -12.37 -14.99
N GLY A 221 17.43 -12.41 -16.08
CA GLY A 221 16.47 -13.47 -16.37
C GLY A 221 15.15 -13.40 -15.58
N LYS A 222 14.94 -12.36 -14.77
CA LYS A 222 13.68 -12.13 -14.05
C LYS A 222 12.88 -11.02 -14.74
N SER A 223 11.59 -11.26 -14.99
CA SER A 223 10.70 -10.23 -15.54
C SER A 223 10.47 -9.09 -14.56
N ILE A 224 10.26 -7.90 -15.10
CA ILE A 224 9.98 -6.68 -14.34
C ILE A 224 8.59 -6.19 -14.74
N ILE A 225 7.77 -5.80 -13.76
CA ILE A 225 6.49 -5.12 -13.99
C ILE A 225 6.57 -3.71 -13.39
N LEU A 226 6.30 -2.72 -14.23
CA LEU A 226 6.22 -1.32 -13.85
C LEU A 226 4.83 -0.98 -13.33
N LEU A 227 4.77 0.02 -12.45
CA LEU A 227 3.53 0.52 -11.86
C LEU A 227 3.33 2.00 -12.17
N PRO A 228 2.11 2.45 -12.50
CA PRO A 228 1.83 3.86 -12.63
C PRO A 228 2.15 4.61 -11.33
N ALA A 229 3.00 5.61 -11.41
CA ALA A 229 3.47 6.40 -10.27
C ALA A 229 2.31 6.97 -9.43
N LYS A 230 1.23 7.39 -10.10
CA LYS A 230 0.02 7.95 -9.47
C LYS A 230 -0.73 6.99 -8.53
N LEU A 231 -0.44 5.70 -8.58
CA LEU A 231 -1.07 4.68 -7.74
C LEU A 231 -0.23 4.29 -6.52
N ILE A 232 0.93 4.93 -6.33
CA ILE A 232 1.90 4.54 -5.31
C ILE A 232 1.86 5.51 -4.14
N SER A 233 1.84 4.96 -2.92
CA SER A 233 1.93 5.73 -1.68
C SER A 233 3.04 5.24 -0.75
N SER A 234 3.39 6.12 0.19
CA SER A 234 4.36 5.80 1.23
C SER A 234 3.73 4.93 2.33
N PRO A 235 4.56 4.27 3.17
CA PRO A 235 4.07 3.35 4.19
C PRO A 235 3.11 4.02 5.17
N ARG A 236 1.95 3.40 5.39
CA ARG A 236 0.87 3.85 6.30
C ARG A 236 0.26 5.21 5.96
N SER A 237 0.55 5.79 4.78
CA SER A 237 0.09 7.13 4.42
C SER A 237 -1.44 7.26 4.52
N TYR A 238 -2.17 6.35 3.88
CA TYR A 238 -3.64 6.35 3.87
C TYR A 238 -4.25 6.18 5.27
N ALA A 239 -3.78 5.18 6.03
CA ALA A 239 -4.26 4.93 7.39
C ALA A 239 -3.95 6.09 8.35
N ASN A 240 -2.78 6.72 8.20
CA ASN A 240 -2.42 7.90 8.99
C ASN A 240 -3.33 9.09 8.66
N HIS A 241 -3.67 9.27 7.38
CA HIS A 241 -4.58 10.32 6.94
C HIS A 241 -5.97 10.11 7.55
N TYR A 242 -6.47 8.86 7.56
CA TYR A 242 -7.75 8.53 8.20
C TYR A 242 -7.74 8.76 9.71
N ASN A 243 -6.70 8.30 10.41
CA ASN A 243 -6.59 8.50 11.85
C ASN A 243 -6.47 9.98 12.24
N TYR A 244 -5.77 10.78 11.42
CA TYR A 244 -5.72 12.23 11.62
C TYR A 244 -7.09 12.88 11.38
N PHE A 245 -7.79 12.46 10.33
CA PHE A 245 -9.14 12.93 10.03
C PHE A 245 -10.11 12.66 11.18
N ILE A 246 -10.10 11.43 11.74
CA ILE A 246 -10.91 11.06 12.90
C ILE A 246 -10.56 11.92 14.12
N ALA A 247 -9.26 12.06 14.43
CA ALA A 247 -8.80 12.86 15.56
C ALA A 247 -9.26 14.32 15.43
N SER A 248 -9.21 14.87 14.21
CA SER A 248 -9.53 16.27 13.93
C SER A 248 -11.03 16.56 13.86
N ASN A 249 -11.83 15.65 13.31
CA ASN A 249 -13.23 15.94 12.97
C ASN A 249 -14.25 15.31 13.92
N TYR A 250 -13.84 14.33 14.73
CA TYR A 250 -14.71 13.58 15.62
C TYR A 250 -14.23 13.65 17.07
N ILE A 251 -13.05 13.09 17.35
CA ILE A 251 -12.56 12.96 18.74
C ILE A 251 -12.34 14.33 19.37
N SER A 252 -11.82 15.31 18.61
CA SER A 252 -11.69 16.69 19.06
C SER A 252 -13.03 17.30 19.50
N LYS A 253 -14.10 17.10 18.73
CA LYS A 253 -15.44 17.62 19.01
C LYS A 253 -16.06 16.94 20.22
N ASP A 254 -15.87 15.63 20.33
CA ASP A 254 -16.35 14.87 21.48
C ASP A 254 -15.63 15.26 22.78
N ILE A 255 -14.32 15.57 22.73
CA ILE A 255 -13.57 16.08 23.89
C ILE A 255 -14.07 17.48 24.26
N LEU A 256 -14.20 18.40 23.29
CA LEU A 256 -14.63 19.77 23.55
C LEU A 256 -16.08 19.87 24.03
N SER A 257 -16.94 18.94 23.62
CA SER A 257 -18.33 18.85 24.10
C SER A 257 -18.47 18.13 25.44
N GLY A 258 -17.38 17.54 25.98
CA GLY A 258 -17.40 16.75 27.21
C GLY A 258 -17.96 15.33 27.06
N LYS A 259 -18.26 14.88 25.83
CA LYS A 259 -18.69 13.50 25.54
C LYS A 259 -17.57 12.49 25.81
N ILE A 260 -16.32 12.86 25.51
CA ILE A 260 -15.13 12.11 25.91
C ILE A 260 -14.45 12.90 27.03
N LEU A 261 -14.41 12.31 28.22
CA LEU A 261 -13.68 12.90 29.34
C LEU A 261 -12.19 12.88 29.02
N ASN A 262 -11.54 14.05 29.10
CA ASN A 262 -10.10 14.13 28.95
C ASN A 262 -9.44 13.28 30.07
N PRO A 263 -8.62 12.27 29.75
CA PRO A 263 -7.87 11.55 30.76
C PRO A 263 -7.07 12.55 31.59
N LEU A 264 -7.31 12.52 32.91
CA LEU A 264 -6.60 13.37 33.87
C LEU A 264 -5.09 13.26 33.59
N ASN A 265 -4.43 14.41 33.42
CA ASN A 265 -3.00 14.58 33.13
C ASN A 265 -2.55 14.69 31.66
N LYS A 266 -3.44 14.77 30.66
CA LYS A 266 -3.03 14.98 29.25
C LYS A 266 -3.46 16.33 28.68
N THR A 267 -2.51 17.03 28.04
CA THR A 267 -2.74 18.31 27.34
C THR A 267 -3.43 18.08 26.00
N LEU A 268 -4.68 17.62 26.01
CA LEU A 268 -5.49 17.41 24.80
C LEU A 268 -6.25 18.66 24.37
N VAL A 269 -6.43 19.60 25.29
CA VAL A 269 -7.09 20.88 25.08
C VAL A 269 -6.19 21.98 25.64
N ARG A 270 -6.16 23.14 24.98
CA ARG A 270 -5.57 24.37 25.52
C ARG A 270 -6.65 25.44 25.68
N LEU A 271 -6.49 26.28 26.68
CA LEU A 271 -7.31 27.48 26.87
C LEU A 271 -6.62 28.67 26.19
N LEU A 272 -7.37 29.42 25.39
CA LEU A 272 -6.92 30.70 24.85
C LEU A 272 -7.16 31.82 25.88
N ASN A 273 -6.57 33.00 25.63
CA ASN A 273 -6.64 34.15 26.56
C ASN A 273 -8.08 34.65 26.81
N ASP A 274 -8.99 34.40 25.87
CA ASP A 274 -10.41 34.74 25.96
C ASP A 274 -11.26 33.67 26.66
N GLY A 275 -10.64 32.59 27.16
CA GLY A 275 -11.33 31.45 27.77
C GLY A 275 -11.83 30.40 26.76
N THR A 276 -11.58 30.58 25.46
CA THR A 276 -11.96 29.59 24.45
C THR A 276 -11.12 28.32 24.58
N GLN A 277 -11.76 27.16 24.63
CA GLN A 277 -11.09 25.87 24.61
C GLN A 277 -10.81 25.42 23.17
N VAL A 278 -9.57 24.99 22.90
CA VAL A 278 -9.13 24.51 21.58
C VAL A 278 -8.49 23.13 21.72
N ALA A 279 -8.98 22.18 20.93
CA ALA A 279 -8.43 20.84 20.86
C ALA A 279 -7.04 20.83 20.21
N ILE A 280 -6.10 20.09 20.78
CA ILE A 280 -4.76 19.89 20.24
C ILE A 280 -4.75 18.59 19.43
N VAL A 281 -5.17 18.67 18.16
CA VAL A 281 -5.36 17.51 17.26
C VAL A 281 -4.14 16.60 17.23
N LYS A 282 -2.91 17.15 17.22
CA LYS A 282 -1.67 16.37 17.24
C LYS A 282 -1.56 15.47 18.48
N ASN A 283 -1.99 15.95 19.65
CA ASN A 283 -1.95 15.18 20.89
C ASN A 283 -3.08 14.16 20.91
N ILE A 284 -4.27 14.53 20.43
CA ILE A 284 -5.41 13.63 20.28
C ILE A 284 -5.07 12.48 19.33
N TYR A 285 -4.47 12.76 18.18
CA TYR A 285 -4.03 11.74 17.22
C TYR A 285 -3.03 10.76 17.86
N LYS A 286 -2.05 11.24 18.64
CA LYS A 286 -1.09 10.36 19.33
C LYS A 286 -1.75 9.49 20.39
N GLU A 287 -2.71 10.04 21.11
CA GLU A 287 -3.38 9.39 22.23
C GLU A 287 -4.45 8.38 21.79
N TYR A 288 -5.27 8.80 20.83
CA TYR A 288 -6.40 8.04 20.31
C TYR A 288 -6.11 7.48 18.92
N HIS A 289 -4.84 7.24 18.60
CA HIS A 289 -4.48 6.50 17.39
C HIS A 289 -5.11 5.10 17.49
N LYS A 290 -6.25 4.90 16.82
CA LYS A 290 -7.00 3.66 16.94
C LYS A 290 -6.30 2.55 16.18
N PRO A 291 -5.98 1.41 16.82
CA PRO A 291 -5.68 0.20 16.08
C PRO A 291 -6.91 -0.18 15.25
N LYS A 292 -6.70 -0.89 14.13
CA LYS A 292 -7.79 -1.25 13.21
C LYS A 292 -8.97 -1.94 13.87
N ALA A 293 -8.72 -2.74 14.90
CA ALA A 293 -9.74 -3.42 15.68
C ALA A 293 -10.79 -2.45 16.24
N ASP A 294 -10.40 -1.21 16.54
CA ASP A 294 -11.28 -0.18 17.11
C ASP A 294 -11.92 0.72 16.04
N LEU A 295 -11.49 0.61 14.77
CA LEU A 295 -12.03 1.42 13.68
C LEU A 295 -13.41 0.93 13.23
N THR A 296 -13.69 -0.37 13.32
CA THR A 296 -15.01 -0.92 13.03
C THR A 296 -16.09 -0.35 13.95
N ASP A 297 -15.83 -0.32 15.26
CA ASP A 297 -16.75 0.23 16.25
C ASP A 297 -16.92 1.75 16.10
N PHE A 298 -15.82 2.43 15.75
CA PHE A 298 -15.86 3.85 15.43
C PHE A 298 -16.77 4.13 14.23
N VAL A 299 -16.59 3.42 13.12
CA VAL A 299 -17.44 3.60 11.92
C VAL A 299 -18.90 3.29 12.23
N LYS A 300 -19.21 2.27 13.03
CA LYS A 300 -20.61 1.99 13.43
C LYS A 300 -21.19 3.09 14.33
N THR A 301 -20.38 3.70 15.19
CA THR A 301 -20.79 4.83 16.04
C THR A 301 -20.97 6.12 15.24
N TYR A 302 -20.11 6.35 14.26
CA TYR A 302 -20.12 7.50 13.35
C TYR A 302 -20.34 7.00 11.92
N SER A 303 -21.56 6.58 11.62
CA SER A 303 -21.92 5.87 10.38
C SER A 303 -21.54 6.59 9.08
N ASN A 304 -21.48 7.92 9.10
CA ASN A 304 -21.10 8.72 7.93
C ASN A 304 -19.57 8.98 7.81
N SER A 305 -18.78 8.56 8.80
CA SER A 305 -17.37 8.94 8.90
C SER A 305 -16.48 8.45 7.76
N LEU A 306 -16.80 7.31 7.16
CA LEU A 306 -16.08 6.82 5.97
C LEU A 306 -16.34 7.71 4.76
N ASN A 307 -17.59 8.07 4.49
CA ASN A 307 -17.95 8.91 3.36
C ASN A 307 -17.35 10.31 3.50
N GLU A 308 -17.46 10.92 4.69
CA GLU A 308 -16.86 12.22 4.96
C GLU A 308 -15.33 12.18 4.83
N PHE A 309 -14.70 11.09 5.26
CA PHE A 309 -13.28 10.89 5.06
C PHE A 309 -12.93 10.76 3.58
N PHE A 310 -13.70 10.00 2.79
CA PHE A 310 -13.43 9.86 1.36
C PHE A 310 -13.58 11.17 0.63
N ASP A 311 -14.62 11.95 0.92
CA ASP A 311 -14.79 13.28 0.35
C ASP A 311 -13.64 14.20 0.75
N HIS A 312 -13.19 14.16 2.00
CA HIS A 312 -12.00 14.90 2.42
C HIS A 312 -10.74 14.45 1.68
N ALA A 313 -10.50 13.13 1.59
CA ALA A 313 -9.29 12.57 1.04
C ALA A 313 -9.16 12.79 -0.48
N LYS A 314 -10.27 12.98 -1.22
CA LYS A 314 -10.24 13.33 -2.66
C LYS A 314 -9.35 14.55 -2.93
N ASP A 315 -9.43 15.55 -2.05
CA ASP A 315 -8.72 16.83 -2.21
C ASP A 315 -7.39 16.87 -1.42
N HIS A 316 -7.26 16.06 -0.36
CA HIS A 316 -6.17 16.19 0.63
C HIS A 316 -5.20 15.00 0.65
N TYR A 317 -5.47 13.94 -0.11
CA TYR A 317 -4.61 12.76 -0.19
C TYR A 317 -4.13 12.53 -1.62
N ARG A 318 -2.82 12.69 -1.83
CA ARG A 318 -2.15 12.44 -3.11
C ARG A 318 -1.10 11.35 -2.96
N GLY A 319 -0.82 10.65 -4.06
CA GLY A 319 0.30 9.71 -4.13
C GLY A 319 1.65 10.40 -3.93
N ILE A 320 2.72 9.62 -3.96
CA ILE A 320 4.07 10.20 -3.85
C ILE A 320 4.30 11.16 -5.03
N GLU A 321 4.59 12.43 -4.73
CA GLU A 321 5.15 13.35 -5.73
C GLU A 321 6.63 12.98 -5.91
N PHE A 322 6.97 12.35 -7.03
CA PHE A 322 8.32 11.79 -7.29
C PHE A 322 9.39 12.86 -7.60
N ILE A 323 9.20 14.10 -7.14
CA ILE A 323 10.08 15.23 -7.49
C ILE A 323 11.47 15.09 -6.83
N HIS A 324 11.63 14.30 -5.75
CA HIS A 324 12.87 14.32 -4.94
C HIS A 324 13.35 12.98 -4.36
N LEU A 325 13.14 11.84 -5.02
CA LEU A 325 13.83 10.59 -4.65
C LEU A 325 15.09 10.40 -5.49
N ASN A 326 16.04 11.35 -5.40
CA ASN A 326 17.40 11.23 -5.93
C ASN A 326 18.37 10.88 -4.80
#